data_AF-A0A139AUD7-F1
#
_entry.id   AF-A0A139AUD7-F1
#
_cell.length_a   1.000
_cell.length_b   1.000
_cell.length_c   1.000
_cell.angle_alpha   90.00
_cell.angle_beta   90.00
_cell.angle_gamma   90.00
#
_symmetry.space_group_name_H-M   'P 1'
#
loop_
_entity.id
_entity.type
_entity.pdbx_description
1 polymer ?
#
loop_
_entity_poly.entity_id
_entity_poly.type
_entity_poly.pdbx_seq_one_letter_code
_entity_poly.pdbx_strand_id
1 'polypeptide(L)'
;MGVVGLAQQIGIDVTAPNIFFSATPFGTGNDLSQVMGWGRTVPGADVAGQRLEKLNALVLERLEGWVARFDLWDVRFDVYEGGYIQKPKKYERGLKSDSPEDRTPHHHIAMGNYFTIGLQGNVGSYFERQS
;
A
#
# COMPACT_ATOMS: atom_id res chain seq x y z
N MET A 1 -4.89 3.78 3.77
CA MET A 1 -4.39 3.01 4.92
C MET A 1 -4.39 1.55 4.52
N GLY A 2 -3.31 0.81 4.74
CA GLY A 2 -3.19 -0.60 4.32
C GLY A 2 -3.90 -1.56 5.29
N VAL A 3 -4.13 -2.80 4.84
CA VAL A 3 -4.86 -3.84 5.59
C VAL A 3 -4.22 -4.12 6.96
N VAL A 4 -2.88 -4.22 7.01
CA VAL A 4 -2.15 -4.47 8.26
C VAL A 4 -2.35 -3.34 9.29
N GLY A 5 -2.25 -2.09 8.85
CA GLY A 5 -2.46 -0.94 9.73
C GLY A 5 -3.90 -0.86 10.25
N LEU A 6 -4.89 -1.19 9.42
CA LEU A 6 -6.29 -1.26 9.86
C LEU A 6 -6.50 -2.39 10.87
N ALA A 7 -5.91 -3.57 10.64
CA ALA A 7 -6.00 -4.71 11.56
C ALA A 7 -5.46 -4.33 12.95
N GLN A 8 -4.29 -3.68 13.02
CA GLN A 8 -3.73 -3.18 14.28
C GLN A 8 -4.67 -2.17 14.97
N GLN A 9 -5.29 -1.25 14.22
CA GLN A 9 -6.20 -0.25 14.79
C GLN A 9 -7.46 -0.85 15.42
N ILE A 10 -7.98 -1.94 14.86
CA ILE A 10 -9.14 -2.65 15.42
C ILE A 10 -8.76 -3.70 16.47
N GLY A 11 -7.50 -3.73 16.89
CA GLY A 11 -7.01 -4.61 17.97
C GLY A 11 -6.66 -6.03 17.54
N ILE A 12 -6.49 -6.30 16.25
CA ILE A 12 -5.97 -7.59 15.78
C ILE A 12 -4.46 -7.62 15.97
N ASP A 13 -3.98 -8.62 16.69
CA ASP A 13 -2.55 -8.92 16.79
C ASP A 13 -2.04 -9.53 15.48
N VAL A 14 -1.48 -8.68 14.61
CA VAL A 14 -0.91 -9.08 13.32
C VAL A 14 0.36 -9.93 13.43
N THR A 15 0.89 -10.13 14.64
CA THR A 15 2.03 -11.01 14.91
C THR A 15 1.61 -12.40 15.38
N ALA A 16 0.31 -12.62 15.59
CA ALA A 16 -0.23 -13.90 16.03
C ALA A 16 0.09 -15.01 15.01
N PRO A 17 0.50 -16.20 15.46
CA PRO A 17 0.99 -17.28 14.58
C PRO A 17 -0.10 -17.90 13.68
N ASN A 18 -1.37 -17.57 13.90
CA ASN A 18 -2.51 -18.05 13.14
C ASN A 18 -3.07 -16.99 12.16
N ILE A 19 -2.42 -15.83 12.04
CA ILE A 19 -2.79 -14.78 11.10
C ILE A 19 -1.74 -14.69 10.01
N PHE A 20 -2.17 -14.89 8.76
CA PHE A 20 -1.31 -14.85 7.58
C PHE A 20 -1.83 -13.82 6.60
N PHE A 21 -0.90 -13.13 5.95
CA PHE A 21 -1.19 -12.18 4.89
C PHE A 21 -0.57 -12.68 3.59
N SER A 22 -1.26 -12.45 2.48
CA SER A 22 -0.74 -12.69 1.14
C SER A 22 -1.13 -11.54 0.22
N ALA A 23 -0.28 -11.28 -0.77
CA ALA A 23 -0.52 -10.27 -1.79
C ALA A 23 -0.80 -10.97 -3.13
N THR A 24 -1.96 -10.68 -3.72
CA THR A 24 -2.32 -11.16 -5.06
C THR A 24 -2.09 -10.03 -6.06
N PRO A 25 -1.27 -10.22 -7.11
CA PRO A 25 -1.02 -9.17 -8.09
C PRO A 25 -2.29 -8.95 -8.93
N PHE A 26 -3.06 -7.92 -8.62
CA PHE A 26 -4.31 -7.59 -9.30
C PHE A 26 -4.40 -6.08 -9.55
N GLY A 27 -4.40 -5.68 -10.82
CA GLY A 27 -4.33 -4.26 -11.21
C GLY A 27 -2.89 -3.73 -11.27
N THR A 28 -2.72 -2.44 -10.96
CA THR A 28 -1.42 -1.73 -10.97
C THR A 28 -0.83 -1.62 -9.55
N GLY A 29 0.50 -1.57 -9.43
CA GLY A 29 1.19 -1.37 -8.14
C GLY A 29 1.45 -2.65 -7.33
N ASN A 30 1.94 -3.71 -7.99
CA ASN A 30 2.14 -5.03 -7.37
C ASN A 30 3.57 -5.27 -6.86
N ASP A 31 4.26 -4.23 -6.38
CA ASP A 31 5.66 -4.35 -5.98
C ASP A 31 5.85 -5.33 -4.81
N LEU A 32 4.90 -5.39 -3.87
CA LEU A 32 4.95 -6.35 -2.76
C LEU A 32 4.83 -7.81 -3.25
N SER A 33 3.92 -8.06 -4.19
CA SER A 33 3.76 -9.37 -4.84
C SER A 33 5.06 -9.79 -5.56
N GLN A 34 5.71 -8.84 -6.23
CA GLN A 34 6.99 -9.09 -6.90
C GLN A 34 8.09 -9.47 -5.90
N VAL A 35 8.21 -8.74 -4.78
CA VAL A 35 9.20 -9.03 -3.73
C VAL A 35 8.94 -10.37 -3.05
N MET A 36 7.68 -10.77 -2.89
CA MET A 36 7.30 -12.07 -2.35
C MET A 36 7.52 -13.24 -3.32
N GLY A 37 8.00 -12.98 -4.55
CA GLY A 37 8.26 -14.02 -5.56
C GLY A 37 7.05 -14.41 -6.39
N TRP A 38 5.89 -13.79 -6.15
CA TRP A 38 4.65 -14.04 -6.93
C TRP A 38 4.61 -13.32 -8.28
N GLY A 39 5.61 -12.47 -8.54
CA GLY A 39 5.71 -11.69 -9.77
C GLY A 39 4.90 -10.38 -9.73
N ARG A 40 5.13 -9.54 -10.75
CA ARG A 40 4.53 -8.21 -10.88
C ARG A 40 3.16 -8.23 -11.60
N THR A 41 2.96 -9.21 -12.47
CA THR A 41 1.78 -9.31 -13.33
C THR A 41 1.30 -10.76 -13.39
N VAL A 42 0.00 -10.93 -13.59
CA VAL A 42 -0.58 -12.22 -13.93
C VAL A 42 -0.55 -12.40 -15.45
N PRO A 43 -0.23 -13.59 -15.97
CA PRO A 43 -0.31 -13.88 -17.40
C PRO A 43 -1.74 -13.72 -17.96
N GLY A 44 -1.86 -13.05 -19.10
CA GLY A 44 -3.14 -12.85 -19.81
C GLY A 44 -3.82 -11.52 -19.48
N ALA A 45 -4.63 -11.03 -20.44
CA ALA A 45 -5.31 -9.73 -20.32
C ALA A 45 -6.50 -9.74 -19.35
N ASP A 46 -7.14 -10.91 -19.19
CA ASP A 46 -8.24 -11.11 -18.27
C ASP A 46 -7.77 -11.91 -17.05
N VAL A 47 -7.38 -11.16 -16.01
CA VAL A 47 -6.88 -11.69 -14.72
C VAL A 47 -8.02 -12.28 -13.90
N ALA A 48 -9.23 -11.76 -14.05
CA ALA A 48 -10.39 -12.24 -13.31
C ALA A 48 -10.89 -13.57 -13.89
N GLY A 49 -10.94 -13.70 -15.21
CA GLY A 49 -11.62 -14.81 -15.86
C GLY A 49 -13.14 -14.61 -15.92
N GLN A 50 -13.83 -15.50 -16.62
CA GLN A 50 -15.26 -15.40 -16.92
C GLN A 50 -16.21 -15.47 -15.73
N ARG A 51 -15.91 -16.02 -14.58
CA ARG A 51 -16.75 -15.96 -13.37
C ARG A 51 -15.82 -15.95 -12.18
N LEU A 52 -14.78 -15.12 -12.28
CA LEU A 52 -13.65 -15.07 -11.35
C LEU A 52 -12.83 -16.37 -11.29
N GLU A 53 -12.92 -17.30 -12.27
CA GLU A 53 -12.24 -18.60 -12.14
C GLU A 53 -10.71 -18.47 -12.08
N LYS A 54 -10.14 -17.50 -12.81
CA LYS A 54 -8.69 -17.27 -12.80
C LYS A 54 -8.25 -16.59 -11.52
N LEU A 55 -9.03 -15.62 -11.02
CA LEU A 55 -8.78 -15.01 -9.71
C LEU A 55 -8.82 -16.06 -8.60
N ASN A 56 -9.80 -16.97 -8.65
CA ASN A 56 -9.90 -18.07 -7.70
C ASN A 56 -8.69 -18.99 -7.78
N ALA A 57 -8.27 -19.39 -8.99
CA ALA A 57 -7.07 -20.19 -9.19
C ALA A 57 -5.81 -19.52 -8.61
N LEU A 58 -5.64 -18.21 -8.85
CA LEU A 58 -4.53 -17.43 -8.30
C LEU A 58 -4.54 -17.42 -6.77
N VAL A 59 -5.70 -17.19 -6.15
CA VAL A 59 -5.82 -17.18 -4.68
C VAL A 59 -5.48 -18.56 -4.11
N LEU A 60 -5.97 -19.64 -4.72
CA LEU A 60 -5.66 -21.01 -4.31
C LEU A 60 -4.16 -21.32 -4.42
N GLU A 61 -3.51 -20.92 -5.52
CA GLU A 61 -2.06 -21.06 -5.69
C GLU A 61 -1.28 -20.37 -4.56
N ARG A 62 -1.78 -19.24 -4.03
CA ARG A 62 -1.12 -18.54 -2.92
C ARG A 62 -1.34 -19.21 -1.57
N LEU A 63 -2.44 -19.94 -1.40
CA LEU A 63 -2.66 -20.74 -0.18
C LEU A 63 -1.70 -21.93 -0.10
N GLU A 64 -1.19 -22.41 -1.24
CA GLU A 64 -0.16 -23.46 -1.32
C GLU A 64 1.27 -22.92 -1.14
N GLY A 65 1.43 -21.61 -0.95
CA GLY A 65 2.72 -20.95 -0.77
C GLY A 65 3.42 -21.27 0.55
N TRP A 66 4.68 -20.86 0.64
CA TRP A 66 5.43 -20.94 1.90
C TRP A 66 5.19 -19.71 2.76
N VAL A 67 5.05 -19.94 4.06
CA VAL A 67 5.01 -18.89 5.06
C VAL A 67 6.42 -18.35 5.28
N ALA A 68 6.57 -17.03 5.25
CA ALA A 68 7.79 -16.33 5.59
C ALA A 68 7.49 -15.24 6.62
N ARG A 69 8.51 -14.90 7.43
CA ARG A 69 8.43 -13.72 8.30
C ARG A 69 8.62 -12.48 7.43
N PHE A 70 7.84 -11.44 7.74
CA PHE A 70 7.85 -10.19 7.03
C PHE A 70 7.99 -9.05 8.03
N ASP A 71 8.97 -8.19 7.82
CA ASP A 71 9.24 -7.07 8.71
C ASP A 71 8.26 -5.93 8.44
N LEU A 72 7.65 -5.43 9.51
CA LEU A 72 6.84 -4.23 9.48
C LEU A 72 7.61 -3.10 10.15
N TRP A 73 7.55 -1.92 9.55
CA TRP A 73 8.21 -0.74 10.07
C TRP A 73 7.18 0.20 10.65
N ASP A 74 7.44 0.65 11.87
CA ASP A 74 6.65 1.70 12.47
C ASP A 74 7.36 3.05 12.31
N VAL A 75 6.82 3.92 11.45
CA VAL A 75 7.53 5.11 10.99
C VAL A 75 6.84 6.36 11.52
N ARG A 76 7.62 7.20 12.20
CA ARG A 76 7.22 8.52 12.68
C ARG A 76 7.97 9.62 11.94
N PHE A 77 7.21 10.62 11.50
CA PHE A 77 7.70 11.84 10.88
C PHE A 77 7.40 13.01 11.81
N ASP A 78 8.42 13.82 12.06
CA ASP A 78 8.33 15.07 12.81
C ASP A 78 8.97 16.17 11.96
N VAL A 79 8.38 17.36 11.99
CA VAL A 79 8.93 18.53 11.28
C VAL A 79 9.51 19.53 12.27
N TYR A 80 10.50 20.30 11.81
CA TYR A 80 11.00 21.47 12.53
C TYR A 80 9.92 22.55 12.63
N GLU A 81 10.15 23.54 13.51
CA GLU A 81 9.27 24.69 13.67
C GLU A 81 8.95 25.36 12.32
N GLY A 82 7.66 25.62 12.09
CA GLY A 82 7.15 26.19 10.83
C GLY A 82 7.00 25.18 9.67
N GLY A 83 7.50 23.96 9.81
CA GLY A 83 7.28 22.87 8.85
C GLY A 83 5.90 22.24 8.97
N TYR A 84 5.49 21.49 7.95
CA TYR A 84 4.26 20.70 7.98
C TYR A 84 4.30 19.49 7.04
N ILE A 85 3.47 18.50 7.37
CA ILE A 85 3.15 17.35 6.54
C ILE A 85 1.72 17.50 6.06
N GLN A 86 1.47 17.26 4.77
CA GLN A 86 0.15 17.34 4.16
C GLN A 86 -0.10 16.11 3.31
N LYS A 87 -1.29 15.51 3.45
CA LYS A 87 -1.69 14.41 2.57
C LYS A 87 -2.01 14.96 1.17
N PRO A 88 -1.56 14.31 0.09
CA PRO A 88 -1.97 14.71 -1.25
C PRO A 88 -3.49 14.55 -1.40
N LYS A 89 -4.18 15.63 -1.80
CA LYS A 89 -5.59 15.55 -2.21
C LYS A 89 -5.67 15.13 -3.68
N LYS A 90 -6.60 14.23 -4.02
CA LYS A 90 -6.90 13.90 -5.41
C LYS A 90 -7.26 15.18 -6.17
N TYR A 91 -6.77 15.30 -7.40
CA TYR A 91 -7.02 16.45 -8.25
C TYR A 91 -8.44 16.39 -8.80
N GLU A 92 -9.44 16.78 -8.01
CA GLU A 92 -10.77 17.07 -8.56
C GLU A 92 -10.71 18.43 -9.23
N ARG A 93 -11.10 18.48 -10.52
CA ARG A 93 -11.08 19.68 -11.35
C ARG A 93 -11.73 20.87 -10.62
N GLY A 94 -10.90 21.76 -10.06
CA GLY A 94 -11.31 23.09 -9.59
C GLY A 94 -11.31 23.32 -8.08
N LEU A 95 -11.11 22.30 -7.23
CA LEU A 95 -11.08 22.49 -5.76
C LEU A 95 -9.66 22.36 -5.21
N LYS A 96 -8.88 23.43 -5.32
CA LYS A 96 -7.74 23.62 -4.42
C LYS A 96 -8.26 24.25 -3.14
N SER A 97 -8.37 23.47 -2.07
CA SER A 97 -8.16 24.04 -0.73
C SER A 97 -6.88 23.44 -0.17
N ASP A 98 -5.80 24.20 -0.30
CA ASP A 98 -4.64 24.07 0.58
C ASP A 98 -5.09 24.60 1.95
N SER A 99 -5.93 23.81 2.63
CA SER A 99 -6.46 24.19 3.94
C SER A 99 -5.36 23.98 4.97
N PRO A 100 -5.07 24.98 5.82
CA PRO A 100 -4.20 24.80 6.98
C PRO A 100 -4.62 23.62 7.88
N GLU A 101 -5.88 23.22 7.84
CA GLU A 101 -6.44 22.12 8.62
C GLU A 101 -5.90 20.73 8.21
N ASP A 102 -5.40 20.59 6.98
CA ASP A 102 -4.81 19.32 6.49
C ASP A 102 -3.32 19.19 6.80
N ARG A 103 -2.75 20.20 7.50
CA ARG A 103 -1.34 20.27 7.85
C ARG A 103 -1.14 19.72 9.26
N THR A 104 -0.19 18.81 9.42
CA THR A 104 0.20 18.27 10.73
C THR A 104 1.71 18.38 10.92
N PRO A 105 2.19 18.72 12.13
CA PRO A 105 3.62 18.68 12.43
C PRO A 105 4.15 17.25 12.61
N HIS A 106 3.25 16.28 12.82
CA HIS A 106 3.60 14.89 13.09
C HIS A 106 2.78 13.93 12.23
N HIS A 107 3.41 12.89 11.71
CA HIS A 107 2.70 11.80 11.05
C HIS A 107 3.27 10.45 11.49
N HIS A 108 2.39 9.47 11.64
CA HIS A 108 2.74 8.14 12.11
C HIS A 108 2.04 7.12 11.22
N ILE A 109 2.81 6.14 10.73
CA ILE A 109 2.32 5.14 9.78
C ILE A 109 3.12 3.85 9.88
N ALA A 110 2.40 2.72 9.92
CA ALA A 110 2.97 1.40 9.72
C ALA A 110 3.20 1.14 8.22
N MET A 111 4.41 0.70 7.87
CA MET A 111 4.84 0.41 6.51
C MET A 111 5.35 -1.03 6.40
N GLY A 112 5.37 -1.56 5.17
CA GLY A 112 5.88 -2.92 4.92
C GLY A 112 6.70 -3.08 3.65
N ASN A 113 6.59 -2.18 2.67
CA ASN A 113 7.26 -2.38 1.38
C ASN A 113 8.39 -1.36 1.15
N TYR A 114 8.03 -0.11 0.83
CA TYR A 114 9.00 0.94 0.61
C TYR A 114 8.43 2.30 1.01
N PHE A 115 9.35 3.24 1.18
CA PHE A 115 9.08 4.66 1.35
C PHE A 115 10.07 5.43 0.47
N THR A 116 9.63 6.51 -0.14
CA THR A 116 10.48 7.36 -1.00
C THR A 116 10.31 8.83 -0.64
N ILE A 117 11.41 9.58 -0.73
CA ILE A 117 11.46 11.04 -0.51
C ILE A 117 12.25 11.73 -1.61
N GLY A 118 12.15 13.05 -1.66
CA GLY A 118 12.86 13.86 -2.65
C GLY A 118 12.33 13.61 -4.06
N LEU A 119 13.25 13.47 -5.02
CA LEU A 119 12.91 13.37 -6.45
C LEU A 119 12.04 12.14 -6.77
N GLN A 120 12.33 10.98 -6.18
CA GLN A 120 11.55 9.76 -6.42
C GLN A 120 10.12 9.88 -5.88
N GLY A 121 9.94 10.51 -4.72
CA GLY A 121 8.60 10.80 -4.18
C GLY A 121 7.83 11.77 -5.08
N ASN A 122 8.51 12.78 -5.64
CA ASN A 122 7.89 13.75 -6.55
C ASN A 122 7.36 13.07 -7.82
N VAL A 123 8.15 12.17 -8.43
CA VAL A 123 7.72 11.39 -9.60
C VAL A 123 6.47 10.55 -9.28
N GLY A 124 6.45 9.86 -8.13
CA GLY A 124 5.27 9.09 -7.69
C GLY A 124 4.02 9.97 -7.58
N SER A 125 4.16 11.15 -6.96
CA SER A 125 3.04 12.09 -6.82
C SER A 125 2.53 12.64 -8.15
N TYR A 126 3.37 12.70 -9.18
CA TYR A 126 2.99 13.14 -10.51
C TYR A 126 2.16 12.08 -11.24
N PHE A 127 2.53 10.80 -11.12
CA PHE A 127 1.75 9.69 -11.67
C PHE A 127 0.34 9.64 -11.08
N GLU A 128 0.17 9.82 -9.76
CA GLU A 128 -1.14 9.84 -9.11
C GLU A 128 -2.05 10.99 -9.58
N ARG A 129 -1.48 12.08 -10.11
CA ARG A 129 -2.27 13.19 -10.67
C ARG A 129 -2.79 12.91 -12.09
N GLN A 130 -2.22 11.94 -12.78
CA GLN A 130 -2.59 11.58 -14.16
C GLN A 130 -3.49 10.34 -14.25
N SER A 131 -3.59 9.55 -13.18
CA SER A 131 -4.46 8.37 -13.03
C SER A 131 -5.82 8.71 -12.42
#